data_AF-A0A5B9WUX2-F1
#
_entry.id   AF-A0A5B9WUX2-F1
#
_cell.length_a   1.000
_cell.length_b   1.000
_cell.length_c   1.000
_cell.angle_alpha   90.00
_cell.angle_beta   90.00
_cell.angle_gamma   90.00
#
_symmetry.space_group_name_H-M   'P 1'
#
loop_
_entity.id
_entity.type
_entity.pdbx_description
1 polymer ?
#
loop_
_entity_poly.entity_id
_entity_poly.type
_entity_poly.pdbx_seq_one_letter_code
_entity_poly.pdbx_strand_id
1 'polypeptide(L)' 'MGIKNLNEAIGINDKFQFIQELFRSDKTMYERSVKTINESTSLLEAENWIERELKIKLGWEESDPLVKQFYTLVRKRFS' A
#
# COMPACT_ATOMS: atom_id res chain seq x y z
N MET A 1 -19.70 2.53 -0.86
CA MET A 1 -19.59 1.76 0.40
C MET A 1 -18.09 1.65 0.66
N GLY A 2 -17.55 2.60 1.43
CA GLY A 2 -16.11 2.75 1.63
C GLY A 2 -15.54 1.53 2.35
N ILE A 3 -14.39 1.06 1.86
CA ILE A 3 -13.68 -0.06 2.47
C ILE A 3 -13.16 0.43 3.82
N LYS A 4 -13.41 -0.29 4.92
CA LYS A 4 -12.92 0.12 6.25
C LYS A 4 -11.46 -0.26 6.50
N ASN A 5 -11.00 -1.34 5.87
CA ASN A 5 -9.61 -1.79 5.98
C ASN A 5 -9.05 -2.14 4.61
N LEU A 6 -7.87 -1.59 4.29
CA LEU A 6 -7.14 -1.92 3.06
C LEU A 6 -6.87 -3.43 2.95
N ASN A 7 -6.65 -4.12 4.07
CA ASN A 7 -6.51 -5.59 4.10
C ASN A 7 -7.75 -6.35 3.64
N GLU A 8 -8.96 -5.78 3.76
CA GLU A 8 -10.19 -6.39 3.25
C GLU A 8 -10.36 -6.15 1.74
N ALA A 9 -9.72 -5.10 1.20
CA ALA A 9 -9.72 -4.79 -0.22
C ALA A 9 -8.68 -5.60 -1.02
N ILE A 10 -7.57 -5.95 -0.38
CA ILE A 10 -6.46 -6.67 -1.01
C ILE A 10 -6.76 -8.17 -0.97
N GLY A 11 -6.93 -8.78 -2.13
CA GLY A 11 -7.07 -10.24 -2.24
C GLY A 11 -5.82 -10.96 -1.74
N ILE A 12 -5.97 -12.20 -1.28
CA ILE A 12 -4.84 -13.00 -0.76
C ILE A 12 -3.68 -13.09 -1.77
N ASN A 13 -3.97 -13.25 -3.05
CA ASN A 13 -2.96 -13.33 -4.11
C ASN A 13 -2.19 -12.01 -4.26
N ASP A 14 -2.90 -10.88 -4.33
CA ASP A 14 -2.29 -9.54 -4.40
C ASP A 14 -1.42 -9.28 -3.17
N LYS A 15 -1.88 -9.69 -1.98
CA LYS A 15 -1.10 -9.56 -0.73
C LYS A 15 0.24 -10.29 -0.83
N PHE A 16 0.25 -11.55 -1.26
CA PHE A 16 1.49 -12.31 -1.42
C PHE A 16 2.42 -11.64 -2.44
N GLN A 17 1.88 -11.19 -3.57
CA GLN A 17 2.65 -10.53 -4.61
C GLN A 17 3.25 -9.20 -4.15
N PHE A 18 2.49 -8.36 -3.44
CA PHE A 18 3.03 -7.12 -2.88
C PHE A 18 4.14 -7.40 -1.88
N ILE A 19 3.96 -8.36 -0.97
CA ILE A 19 4.99 -8.70 0.01
C ILE A 19 6.28 -9.12 -0.70
N GLN A 20 6.19 -10.00 -1.70
CA GLN A 20 7.36 -10.50 -2.41
C GLN A 20 8.05 -9.40 -3.24
N GLU A 21 7.30 -8.70 -4.09
CA GLU A 21 7.86 -7.82 -5.11
C GLU A 21 8.09 -6.40 -4.60
N LEU A 22 7.10 -5.81 -3.93
CA LEU A 22 7.18 -4.42 -3.48
C LEU A 22 7.91 -4.28 -2.14
N PHE A 23 7.73 -5.24 -1.24
CA PHE A 23 8.31 -5.21 0.11
C PHE A 23 9.51 -6.16 0.27
N ARG A 24 10.04 -6.71 -0.83
CA ARG A 24 11.25 -7.56 -0.85
C ARG A 24 11.16 -8.75 0.12
N SER A 25 9.98 -9.38 0.17
CA SER A 25 9.61 -10.45 1.10
C SER A 25 9.56 -10.06 2.59
N ASP A 26 9.67 -8.77 2.93
CA ASP A 26 9.49 -8.29 4.31
C ASP A 26 8.01 -8.13 4.65
N LYS A 27 7.42 -9.22 5.14
CA LYS A 27 6.04 -9.25 5.62
C LYS A 27 5.81 -8.28 6.80
N THR A 28 6.80 -8.07 7.66
CA THR A 28 6.64 -7.21 8.85
C THR A 28 6.53 -5.75 8.41
N MET A 29 7.36 -5.32 7.47
CA MET A 29 7.27 -3.99 6.87
C MET A 29 5.94 -3.80 6.16
N TYR A 30 5.48 -4.78 5.38
CA TYR A 30 4.16 -4.72 4.73
C TYR A 30 3.03 -4.51 5.74
N GLU A 31 2.95 -5.34 6.78
CA GLU A 31 1.87 -5.26 7.78
C GLU A 31 1.87 -3.94 8.53
N ARG A 32 3.05 -3.43 8.91
CA ARG A 32 3.19 -2.10 9.54
C ARG A 32 2.76 -0.98 8.60
N SER A 33 3.18 -1.04 7.34
CA SER A 33 2.85 -0.01 6.34
C SER A 33 1.36 0.05 6.07
N VAL A 34 0.71 -1.11 5.87
CA VAL A 34 -0.74 -1.19 5.69
C VAL A 34 -1.49 -0.68 6.92
N LYS A 35 -0.99 -0.95 8.12
CA LYS A 35 -1.57 -0.40 9.36
C LYS A 35 -1.49 1.13 9.39
N THR A 36 -0.33 1.72 9.12
CA THR A 36 -0.15 3.18 9.07
C THR A 36 -1.05 3.84 8.01
N ILE A 37 -1.18 3.22 6.84
CA ILE A 37 -2.09 3.71 5.79
C ILE A 37 -3.56 3.65 6.25
N ASN A 38 -3.98 2.58 6.93
CA ASN A 38 -5.35 2.47 7.45
C ASN A 38 -5.65 3.48 8.58
N GLU A 39 -4.64 3.87 9.35
CA GLU A 39 -4.73 4.85 10.43
C GLU A 39 -4.64 6.31 9.92
N SER A 40 -4.27 6.51 8.66
CA SER A 40 -4.23 7.84 8.04
C SER A 40 -5.64 8.43 7.92
N THR A 41 -5.74 9.75 8.08
CA THR A 41 -7.01 10.48 8.13
C THR A 41 -7.54 10.85 6.75
N SER A 42 -6.68 10.88 5.74
CA SER A 42 -7.02 11.25 4.37
C SER A 42 -6.14 10.53 3.35
N LEU A 43 -6.62 10.46 2.10
CA LEU A 43 -5.86 9.92 0.98
C LEU A 43 -4.54 10.67 0.79
N LEU A 44 -4.57 12.00 0.87
CA LEU A 44 -3.39 12.84 0.69
C LEU A 44 -2.31 12.53 1.75
N GLU A 45 -2.71 12.32 3.00
CA GLU A 45 -1.78 11.93 4.06
C GLU A 45 -1.14 10.56 3.78
N ALA A 46 -1.96 9.58 3.39
CA ALA A 46 -1.48 8.24 3.06
C ALA A 46 -0.53 8.25 1.85
N GLU A 47 -0.87 8.94 0.76
CA GLU A 47 -0.02 9.05 -0.44
C GLU A 47 1.32 9.73 -0.12
N ASN A 48 1.29 10.86 0.61
CA ASN A 48 2.52 11.54 1.05
C ASN A 48 3.41 10.64 1.92
N TRP A 49 2.81 9.83 2.80
CA TRP A 49 3.57 8.89 3.62
C TRP A 49 4.20 7.78 2.78
N ILE A 50 3.46 7.20 1.83
CA ILE A 50 3.97 6.18 0.90
C ILE A 50 5.15 6.74 0.09
N GLU A 51 5.04 7.96 -0.44
CA GLU A 51 6.12 8.58 -1.21
C GLU A 51 7.39 8.81 -0.38
N ARG A 52 7.24 9.26 0.87
CA ARG A 52 8.39 9.57 1.73
C ARG A 52 9.05 8.32 2.31
N GLU A 53 8.24 7.34 2.71
CA GLU A 53 8.72 6.17 3.46
C GLU A 53 8.91 4.95 2.56
N LEU A 54 7.93 4.59 1.74
CA LEU A 54 7.99 3.36 0.94
C LEU A 54 8.73 3.58 -0.37
N LYS A 55 8.34 4.59 -1.16
CA LYS A 55 8.91 4.82 -2.50
C LYS A 55 10.42 5.04 -2.43
N ILE A 56 10.88 5.87 -1.49
CA ILE A 56 12.32 6.14 -1.30
C ILE A 56 13.06 4.92 -0.75
N LYS A 57 12.56 4.25 0.30
CA LYS A 57 13.29 3.13 0.94
C LYS A 57 13.31 1.86 0.10
N LEU A 58 12.21 1.56 -0.58
CA LEU A 58 12.03 0.34 -1.36
C LEU A 58 12.42 0.54 -2.84
N GLY A 59 12.58 1.78 -3.28
CA GLY A 59 12.91 2.13 -4.65
C GLY A 59 11.75 1.86 -5.61
N TRP A 60 10.51 2.16 -5.19
CA TRP A 60 9.34 1.93 -6.04
C TRP A 60 9.35 2.85 -7.24
N GLU A 61 9.14 2.27 -8.42
CA GLU A 61 8.98 3.00 -9.66
C GLU A 61 7.50 3.26 -9.95
N GLU A 62 7.13 4.50 -10.28
CA GLU A 62 5.74 4.84 -10.58
C GLU A 62 5.23 4.23 -11.88
N SER A 63 6.14 3.82 -12.77
CA SER A 63 5.82 3.09 -13.98
C SER A 63 5.41 1.65 -13.69
N ASP A 64 5.85 1.08 -12.56
CA ASP A 64 5.62 -0.31 -12.19
C ASP A 64 4.11 -0.61 -12.00
N PRO A 65 3.58 -1.65 -12.69
CA PRO A 65 2.17 -2.02 -12.58
C PRO A 65 1.71 -2.37 -11.16
N LEU A 66 2.55 -3.04 -10.35
CA LEU A 66 2.22 -3.39 -8.97
C LEU A 66 2.18 -2.17 -8.08
N VAL A 67 3.10 -1.22 -8.27
CA VAL A 67 3.07 0.07 -7.55
C VAL A 67 1.76 0.80 -7.85
N LYS A 68 1.38 0.91 -9.13
CA LYS A 68 0.09 1.53 -9.55
C LYS A 68 -1.12 0.80 -8.97
N GLN A 69 -1.10 -0.53 -8.97
CA GLN A 69 -2.17 -1.35 -8.38
C GLN A 69 -2.29 -1.09 -6.88
N PHE A 70 -1.17 -1.02 -6.16
CA PHE A 70 -1.16 -0.71 -4.73
C PHE A 70 -1.77 0.66 -4.44
N TYR A 71 -1.35 1.71 -5.16
CA TYR A 71 -1.95 3.05 -5.06
C TYR A 71 -3.45 3.05 -5.36
N THR A 72 -3.90 2.27 -6.35
CA THR A 72 -5.33 2.14 -6.68
C THR A 72 -6.14 1.56 -5.51
N LEU A 73 -5.59 0.56 -4.80
CA LEU A 73 -6.23 -0.03 -3.62
C LEU A 73 -6.25 0.97 -2.45
N VAL A 74 -5.17 1.73 -2.25
CA VAL A 74 -5.12 2.82 -1.27
C VAL A 74 -6.19 3.87 -1.57
N ARG A 75 -6.34 4.30 -2.83
CA ARG A 75 -7.40 5.26 -3.24
C ARG A 75 -8.81 4.74 -2.96
N LYS A 76 -9.07 3.46 -3.24
CA LYS A 76 -10.35 2.82 -2.95
C LYS A 76 -10.68 2.78 -1.45
N ARG A 77 -9.66 2.72 -0.58
CA ARG A 77 -9.85 2.77 0.88
C ARG A 77 -10.41 4.11 1.35
N PHE A 78 -10.06 5.21 0.69
CA PHE A 78 -10.48 6.57 1.06
C PHE A 78 -11.66 7.11 0.23
N SER A 79 -12.26 6.28 -0.62
CA SER A 79 -13.46 6.61 -1.43
C SER A 79 -14.78 6.16 -0.80
#